data_AF-A0A933HT69-F1
#
_entry.id   AF-A0A933HT69-F1
#
_cell.length_a   1.000
_cell.length_b   1.000
_cell.length_c   1.000
_cell.angle_alpha   90.00
_cell.angle_beta   90.00
_cell.angle_gamma   90.00
#
_symmetry.space_group_name_H-M   'P 1'
#
loop_
_entity.id
_entity.type
_entity.pdbx_description
1 polymer ?
#
loop_
_entity_poly.entity_id
_entity_poly.type
_entity_poly.pdbx_seq_one_letter_code
_entity_poly.pdbx_strand_id
1 'polypeptide(L)'
;MLNLKPHAPIRRFDVFAEYNRLKALQEGQSAAQAKGYGLWLAKVVAAQKFGRLPKPEREKERGREEEKEREKKERKKKWHDLSGIPQTDKLFEKEIVNRMGKSFYQKVFAPALKEEFDNGADYRDIRDSIRREWKPETGS
;
A
#
# COMPACT_ATOMS: atom_id res chain seq x y z
N MET A 1 -21.67 13.37 -14.75
CA MET A 1 -20.73 12.50 -14.01
C MET A 1 -20.31 13.25 -12.76
N LEU A 2 -20.43 12.67 -11.56
CA LEU A 2 -19.93 13.31 -10.34
C LEU A 2 -18.42 13.49 -10.50
N ASN A 3 -17.94 14.74 -10.53
CA ASN A 3 -16.51 15.07 -10.49
C ASN A 3 -16.00 14.75 -9.08
N LEU A 4 -15.86 13.47 -8.77
CA LEU A 4 -15.29 13.01 -7.51
C LEU A 4 -13.80 13.31 -7.55
N LYS A 5 -13.35 14.20 -6.68
CA LYS A 5 -11.96 14.53 -6.47
C LYS A 5 -11.52 14.08 -5.08
N PRO A 6 -10.22 13.81 -4.88
CA PRO A 6 -9.74 13.41 -3.57
C PRO A 6 -9.75 14.62 -2.61
N HIS A 7 -10.15 14.40 -1.36
CA HIS A 7 -10.10 15.43 -0.30
C HIS A 7 -8.67 15.86 0.04
N ALA A 8 -7.68 15.03 -0.28
CA ALA A 8 -6.28 15.30 0.00
C ALA A 8 -5.38 14.73 -1.13
N PRO A 9 -4.18 15.30 -1.35
CA PRO A 9 -3.25 14.76 -2.33
C PRO A 9 -2.99 13.26 -2.18
N ILE A 10 -2.89 12.57 -3.31
CA ILE A 10 -2.54 11.16 -3.35
C ILE A 10 -1.03 10.99 -3.20
N ARG A 11 -0.65 10.28 -2.14
CA ARG A 11 0.72 10.01 -1.74
C ARG A 11 1.17 8.72 -2.41
N ARG A 12 2.49 8.59 -2.60
CA ARG A 12 3.10 7.30 -2.99
C ARG A 12 2.73 6.19 -2.02
N PHE A 13 2.59 6.55 -0.74
CA PHE A 13 2.15 5.66 0.32
C PHE A 13 0.78 5.03 0.04
N ASP A 14 -0.22 5.81 -0.42
CA ASP A 14 -1.57 5.29 -0.65
C ASP A 14 -1.59 4.28 -1.80
N VAL A 15 -0.93 4.62 -2.91
CA VAL A 15 -0.80 3.74 -4.08
C VAL A 15 -0.09 2.46 -3.68
N PHE A 16 1.00 2.57 -2.91
CA PHE A 16 1.76 1.40 -2.48
C PHE A 16 0.95 0.48 -1.56
N ALA A 17 0.20 1.05 -0.61
CA ALA A 17 -0.65 0.28 0.29
C ALA A 17 -1.77 -0.44 -0.48
N GLU A 18 -2.44 0.24 -1.41
CA GLU A 18 -3.52 -0.34 -2.21
C GLU A 18 -3.02 -1.41 -3.18
N TYR A 19 -1.89 -1.17 -3.86
CA TYR A 19 -1.27 -2.15 -4.74
C TYR A 19 -0.90 -3.44 -4.00
N ASN A 20 -0.35 -3.34 -2.79
CA ASN A 20 -0.04 -4.52 -1.98
C ASN A 20 -1.28 -5.16 -1.35
N ARG A 21 -2.37 -4.42 -1.13
CA ARG A 21 -3.69 -4.99 -0.80
C ARG A 21 -4.18 -5.89 -1.94
N LEU A 22 -4.08 -5.43 -3.20
CA LEU A 22 -4.46 -6.23 -4.36
C LEU A 22 -3.60 -7.49 -4.52
N LYS A 23 -2.29 -7.38 -4.34
CA LYS A 23 -1.40 -8.56 -4.28
C LYS A 23 -1.80 -9.56 -3.20
N ALA A 24 -2.07 -9.08 -1.99
CA ALA A 24 -2.49 -9.94 -0.90
C ALA A 24 -3.83 -10.66 -1.18
N LEU A 25 -4.77 -9.97 -1.83
CA LEU A 25 -6.01 -10.58 -2.29
C LEU A 25 -5.76 -11.67 -3.35
N GLN A 26 -4.90 -11.40 -4.33
CA GLN A 26 -4.52 -12.38 -5.35
C GLN A 26 -3.81 -13.60 -4.74
N GLU A 27 -3.05 -13.40 -3.66
CA GLU A 27 -2.42 -14.48 -2.87
C GLU A 27 -3.40 -15.22 -1.94
N GLY A 28 -4.70 -14.91 -2.00
CA GLY A 28 -5.75 -15.62 -1.25
C GLY A 28 -6.02 -15.12 0.16
N GLN A 29 -5.50 -13.95 0.55
CA GLN A 29 -5.83 -13.36 1.86
C GLN A 29 -7.26 -12.81 1.88
N SER A 30 -7.89 -12.80 3.06
CA SER A 30 -9.18 -12.11 3.24
C SER A 30 -9.04 -10.60 3.04
N ALA A 31 -10.14 -9.91 2.70
CA ALA A 31 -10.12 -8.46 2.48
C ALA A 31 -9.61 -7.66 3.69
N ALA A 32 -9.94 -8.09 4.91
CA ALA A 32 -9.46 -7.47 6.13
C ALA A 32 -7.95 -7.64 6.30
N GLN A 33 -7.44 -8.85 6.08
CA GLN A 33 -6.00 -9.14 6.12
C GLN A 33 -5.25 -8.35 5.04
N ALA A 34 -5.73 -8.38 3.80
CA ALA A 34 -5.10 -7.68 2.70
C ALA A 34 -4.97 -6.16 2.94
N LYS A 35 -6.01 -5.52 3.53
CA LYS A 35 -5.94 -4.11 3.93
C LYS A 35 -4.85 -3.89 4.98
N GLY A 36 -4.84 -4.69 6.05
CA GLY A 36 -3.81 -4.62 7.07
C GLY A 36 -2.40 -4.80 6.49
N TYR A 37 -2.25 -5.73 5.54
CA TYR A 37 -0.96 -6.09 4.95
C TYR A 37 -0.39 -4.95 4.12
N GLY A 38 -1.22 -4.38 3.24
CA GLY A 38 -0.85 -3.24 2.43
C GLY A 38 -0.42 -2.04 3.27
N LEU A 39 -1.17 -1.75 4.34
CA LEU A 39 -0.83 -0.66 5.27
C LEU A 39 0.50 -0.92 5.99
N TRP A 40 0.67 -2.12 6.53
CA TRP A 40 1.88 -2.50 7.26
C TRP A 40 3.12 -2.38 6.38
N LEU A 41 3.09 -2.94 5.17
CA LEU A 41 4.20 -2.85 4.23
C LEU A 41 4.55 -1.40 3.91
N ALA A 42 3.55 -0.56 3.65
CA ALA A 42 3.77 0.86 3.36
C ALA A 42 4.48 1.57 4.51
N LYS A 43 4.09 1.29 5.76
CA LYS A 43 4.71 1.88 6.95
C LYS A 43 6.11 1.36 7.21
N VAL A 44 6.36 0.06 7.05
CA VAL A 44 7.70 -0.54 7.19
C VAL A 44 8.68 0.10 6.21
N VAL A 45 8.29 0.20 4.93
CA VAL A 45 9.13 0.81 3.88
C VAL A 45 9.38 2.29 4.18
N ALA A 46 8.37 3.03 4.65
CA ALA A 46 8.53 4.41 5.06
C ALA A 46 9.50 4.54 6.24
N ALA A 47 9.33 3.76 7.30
CA ALA A 47 10.18 3.78 8.48
C ALA A 47 11.64 3.43 8.18
N GLN A 48 11.89 2.46 7.29
CA GLN A 48 13.23 2.12 6.79
C GLN A 48 13.87 3.28 6.01
N LYS A 49 13.09 4.01 5.20
CA LYS A 49 13.59 5.17 4.46
C LYS A 49 14.00 6.32 5.39
N PHE A 50 13.29 6.52 6.49
CA PHE A 50 13.56 7.57 7.47
C PHE A 50 14.50 7.15 8.62
N GLY A 51 15.14 5.98 8.52
CA GLY A 51 16.12 5.51 9.52
C GLY A 51 15.53 5.19 10.89
N ARG A 52 14.20 5.04 11.00
CA ARG A 52 13.48 4.78 12.27
C ARG A 52 13.36 3.29 12.60
N LEU A 53 13.75 2.42 11.67
CA LEU A 53 13.96 1.00 11.88
C LEU A 53 15.36 0.66 11.37
N PRO A 54 16.14 -0.20 12.05
CA PRO A 54 17.34 -0.74 11.46
C PRO A 54 16.98 -1.34 10.10
N LYS A 55 17.72 -0.96 9.06
CA LYS A 55 17.66 -1.70 7.79
C LYS A 55 18.04 -3.13 8.14
N PRO A 56 17.32 -4.16 7.68
CA PRO A 56 17.82 -5.52 7.80
C PRO A 56 19.24 -5.50 7.23
N GLU A 57 20.22 -5.93 8.02
CA GLU A 57 21.62 -5.97 7.60
C GLU A 57 21.66 -6.67 6.24
N ARG A 58 22.04 -5.93 5.21
CA ARG A 58 22.45 -6.55 3.96
C ARG A 58 23.81 -7.15 4.25
N GLU A 59 23.82 -8.34 4.83
CA GLU A 59 24.98 -9.20 4.69
C GLU A 59 25.30 -9.31 3.20
N LYS A 60 26.56 -9.06 2.92
CA LYS A 60 27.12 -9.04 1.58
C LYS A 60 26.95 -10.42 0.93
N GLU A 61 26.73 -10.35 -0.37
CA GLU A 61 27.07 -11.36 -1.38
C GLU A 61 26.20 -12.60 -1.57
N ARG A 62 25.88 -12.78 -2.85
CA ARG A 62 25.84 -14.05 -3.61
C ARG A 62 25.09 -15.22 -2.96
N GLY A 63 23.89 -15.43 -3.49
CA GLY A 63 23.16 -16.69 -3.41
C GLY A 63 22.09 -16.66 -2.32
N ARG A 64 20.83 -16.74 -2.76
CA ARG A 64 19.65 -17.30 -2.06
C ARG A 64 18.40 -16.47 -2.35
N GLU A 65 17.73 -16.84 -3.44
CA GLU A 65 16.29 -16.56 -3.58
C GLU A 65 15.48 -17.26 -2.48
N GLU A 66 15.94 -18.43 -2.00
CA GLU A 66 15.29 -19.20 -0.93
C GLU A 66 15.31 -18.51 0.45
N GLU A 67 16.35 -17.74 0.77
CA GLU A 67 16.45 -17.03 2.06
C GLU A 67 15.59 -15.77 2.08
N LYS A 68 15.50 -15.07 0.94
CA LYS A 68 14.50 -14.01 0.74
C LYS A 68 13.08 -14.55 0.83
N GLU A 69 12.82 -15.76 0.33
CA GLU A 69 11.52 -16.41 0.50
C GLU A 69 11.24 -16.78 1.95
N ARG A 70 12.21 -17.35 2.68
CA ARG A 70 12.06 -17.70 4.09
C ARG A 70 11.83 -16.46 4.94
N GLU A 71 12.61 -15.40 4.74
CA GLU A 71 12.44 -14.13 5.44
C GLU A 71 11.09 -13.46 5.10
N LYS A 72 10.65 -13.53 3.83
CA LYS A 72 9.29 -13.11 3.44
C LYS A 72 8.22 -13.96 4.14
N LYS A 73 8.40 -15.28 4.24
CA LYS A 73 7.48 -16.22 4.91
C LYS A 73 7.45 -16.00 6.43
N GLU A 74 8.56 -15.68 7.07
CA GLU A 74 8.63 -15.35 8.50
C GLU A 74 8.03 -13.97 8.79
N ARG A 75 8.27 -12.98 7.94
CA ARG A 75 7.57 -11.68 8.02
C ARG A 75 6.06 -11.86 7.82
N LYS A 76 5.63 -12.76 6.93
CA LYS A 76 4.22 -13.20 6.79
C LYS A 76 3.64 -13.85 8.06
N LYS A 77 4.45 -14.22 9.06
CA LYS A 77 3.96 -14.68 10.38
C LYS A 77 3.85 -13.58 11.44
N LYS A 78 4.49 -12.41 11.27
CA LYS A 78 4.52 -11.31 12.27
C LYS A 78 4.02 -9.93 11.76
N TRP A 79 3.50 -9.83 10.54
CA TRP A 79 3.19 -8.56 9.86
C TRP A 79 1.98 -7.77 10.37
N HIS A 80 1.27 -8.23 11.40
CA HIS A 80 0.11 -7.51 11.91
C HIS A 80 0.48 -6.40 12.91
N ASP A 81 1.73 -6.30 13.35
CA ASP A 81 2.17 -5.30 14.32
C ASP A 81 3.29 -4.41 13.78
N LEU A 82 3.21 -3.13 14.11
CA LEU A 82 4.32 -2.19 13.94
C LEU A 82 4.43 -1.33 15.20
N SER A 83 5.50 -1.54 15.97
CA SER A 83 5.75 -0.80 17.22
C SER A 83 4.62 -0.91 18.25
N GLY A 84 4.01 -2.10 18.39
CA GLY A 84 2.90 -2.35 19.32
C GLY A 84 1.55 -1.87 18.81
N ILE A 85 1.47 -1.39 17.56
CA ILE A 85 0.23 -0.96 16.92
C ILE A 85 -0.21 -2.00 15.90
N PRO A 86 -1.38 -2.64 16.09
CA PRO A 86 -1.97 -3.52 15.09
C PRO A 86 -2.30 -2.78 13.78
N GLN A 87 -1.78 -3.28 12.66
CA GLN A 87 -2.09 -2.78 11.32
C GLN A 87 -3.32 -3.50 10.78
N THR A 88 -4.47 -2.86 10.97
CA THR A 88 -5.81 -3.44 10.72
C THR A 88 -6.50 -2.79 9.53
N ASP A 89 -7.57 -3.42 9.06
CA ASP A 89 -8.51 -2.87 8.09
C ASP A 89 -9.12 -1.53 8.53
N LYS A 90 -9.43 -1.38 9.82
CA LYS A 90 -9.91 -0.13 10.43
C LYS A 90 -8.88 0.99 10.30
N LEU A 91 -7.60 0.66 10.50
CA LEU A 91 -6.52 1.65 10.39
C LEU A 91 -6.28 2.03 8.93
N PHE A 92 -6.39 1.08 8.00
CA PHE A 92 -6.37 1.35 6.57
C PHE A 92 -7.51 2.30 6.17
N GLU A 93 -8.73 2.02 6.63
CA GLU A 93 -9.91 2.86 6.37
C GLU A 93 -9.67 4.30 6.87
N LYS A 94 -9.12 4.46 8.06
CA LYS A 94 -8.82 5.78 8.64
C LYS A 94 -7.74 6.54 7.87
N GLU A 95 -6.59 5.90 7.62
CA GLU A 95 -5.39 6.58 7.10
C GLU A 95 -5.41 6.81 5.59
N ILE A 96 -6.11 5.94 4.85
CA ILE A 96 -6.17 5.99 3.39
C ILE A 96 -7.55 6.41 2.93
N VAL A 97 -8.59 5.63 3.26
CA VAL A 97 -9.94 5.81 2.68
C VAL A 97 -10.57 7.12 3.13
N ASN A 98 -10.65 7.36 4.44
CA ASN A 98 -11.28 8.56 5.01
C ASN A 98 -10.48 9.82 4.67
N ARG A 99 -9.15 9.73 4.69
CA ARG A 99 -8.26 10.83 4.34
C ARG A 99 -8.41 11.26 2.89
N MET A 100 -8.50 10.29 1.98
CA MET A 100 -8.65 10.55 0.54
C MET A 100 -10.09 10.96 0.19
N GLY A 101 -11.06 10.57 1.01
CA GLY A 101 -12.49 10.71 0.75
C GLY A 101 -13.07 9.36 0.32
N LYS A 102 -13.99 8.82 1.12
CA LYS A 102 -14.54 7.47 0.94
C LYS A 102 -15.15 7.25 -0.44
N SER A 103 -15.93 8.20 -0.93
CA SER A 103 -16.56 8.12 -2.26
C SER A 103 -15.53 8.09 -3.39
N PHE A 104 -14.49 8.93 -3.29
CA PHE A 104 -13.40 8.93 -4.26
C PHE A 104 -12.61 7.62 -4.23
N TYR A 105 -12.28 7.14 -3.03
CA TYR A 105 -11.58 5.87 -2.87
C TYR A 105 -12.34 4.71 -3.52
N GLN A 106 -13.63 4.57 -3.19
CA GLN A 106 -14.45 3.43 -3.62
C GLN A 106 -14.82 3.46 -5.10
N LYS A 107 -15.04 4.66 -5.67
CA LYS A 107 -15.58 4.81 -7.03
C LYS A 107 -14.52 5.15 -8.08
N VAL A 108 -13.36 5.67 -7.67
CA VAL A 108 -12.32 6.15 -8.58
C VAL A 108 -10.99 5.45 -8.29
N PHE A 109 -10.40 5.71 -7.12
CA PHE A 109 -9.03 5.28 -6.84
C PHE A 109 -8.85 3.76 -6.82
N ALA A 110 -9.64 3.03 -6.02
CA ALA A 110 -9.48 1.59 -5.88
C ALA A 110 -9.85 0.83 -7.18
N PRO A 111 -10.94 1.16 -7.90
CA PRO A 111 -11.23 0.56 -9.20
C PRO A 111 -10.14 0.78 -10.25
N ALA A 112 -9.67 2.03 -10.41
CA ALA A 112 -8.64 2.34 -11.40
C ALA A 112 -7.29 1.67 -11.09
N LEU A 113 -6.91 1.62 -9.80
CA LEU A 113 -5.70 0.91 -9.40
C LEU A 113 -5.83 -0.60 -9.61
N LYS A 114 -7.02 -1.16 -9.40
CA LYS A 114 -7.32 -2.57 -9.67
C LYS A 114 -7.26 -2.88 -11.17
N GLU A 115 -7.82 -2.04 -12.02
CA GLU A 115 -7.77 -2.22 -13.48
C GLU A 115 -6.33 -2.27 -13.99
N GLU A 116 -5.50 -1.30 -13.62
CA GLU A 116 -4.08 -1.29 -13.99
C GLU A 116 -3.33 -2.50 -13.42
N PHE A 117 -3.64 -2.89 -12.19
CA PHE A 117 -3.06 -4.07 -11.56
C PHE A 117 -3.41 -5.36 -12.31
N ASP A 118 -4.68 -5.53 -12.69
CA ASP A 118 -5.16 -6.69 -13.43
C ASP A 118 -4.56 -6.74 -14.85
N ASN A 119 -4.26 -5.57 -15.44
CA ASN A 119 -3.52 -5.43 -16.70
C ASN A 119 -2.02 -5.74 -16.57
N GLY A 120 -1.55 -6.10 -15.36
CA GLY A 120 -0.15 -6.45 -15.09
C GLY A 120 0.78 -5.24 -15.00
N ALA A 121 0.25 -4.03 -14.87
CA ALA A 121 1.08 -2.83 -14.75
C ALA A 121 1.90 -2.87 -13.45
N ASP A 122 3.14 -2.39 -13.55
CA ASP A 122 4.01 -2.33 -12.39
C ASP A 122 3.66 -1.13 -11.47
N TYR A 123 4.03 -1.25 -10.20
CA TYR A 123 3.71 -0.23 -9.20
C TYR A 123 4.20 1.18 -9.57
N ARG A 124 5.35 1.33 -10.24
CA ARG A 124 5.91 2.64 -10.61
C ARG A 124 5.04 3.32 -11.65
N ASP A 125 4.61 2.58 -12.67
CA ASP A 125 3.75 3.08 -13.74
C ASP A 125 2.40 3.52 -13.20
N ILE A 126 1.76 2.64 -12.42
CA ILE A 126 0.50 2.92 -11.72
C ILE A 126 0.62 4.18 -10.86
N ARG A 127 1.68 4.25 -10.04
CA ARG A 127 1.93 5.36 -9.12
C ARG A 127 2.07 6.69 -9.85
N ASP A 128 2.82 6.71 -10.94
CA ASP A 128 3.11 7.94 -11.66
C ASP A 128 1.91 8.39 -12.49
N SER A 129 1.14 7.45 -13.07
CA SER A 129 -0.13 7.75 -13.75
C SER A 129 -1.16 8.34 -12.80
N ILE A 130 -1.49 7.62 -11.72
CA ILE A 130 -2.51 8.03 -10.73
C ILE A 130 -2.21 9.40 -10.10
N ARG A 131 -0.95 9.64 -9.75
CA ARG A 131 -0.55 10.90 -9.10
C ARG A 131 -0.51 12.09 -10.05
N ARG A 132 -0.35 11.84 -11.36
CA ARG A 132 -0.42 12.89 -12.39
C ARG A 132 -1.88 13.29 -12.64
N GLU A 133 -2.78 12.32 -12.67
CA GLU A 133 -4.17 12.51 -13.05
C GLU A 133 -5.01 13.19 -11.95
N TRP A 134 -4.89 12.74 -10.70
CA TRP A 134 -5.81 13.19 -9.64
C TRP A 134 -5.17 14.20 -8.70
N LYS A 135 -5.54 15.46 -8.90
CA LYS A 135 -5.22 16.59 -8.00
C LYS A 135 -6.41 16.87 -7.08
N PRO A 136 -6.18 17.27 -5.81
CA PRO A 136 -7.27 17.61 -4.91
C PRO A 136 -8.08 18.79 -5.44
N GLU A 137 -9.28 18.99 -4.89
CA GLU A 137 -10.00 20.25 -5.07
C GLU A 137 -9.14 21.37 -4.49
N THR A 138 -8.52 22.16 -5.37
CA THR A 138 -7.96 23.45 -5.00
C THR A 138 -9.13 24.28 -4.46
N GLY A 139 -9.11 24.57 -3.16
CA GLY A 139 -9.96 25.62 -2.62
C GLY A 139 -9.63 26.91 -3.37
N SER A 140 -10.63 27.44 -4.10
CA SER A 140 -10.70 28.87 -4.39
C SER A 140 -11.15 29.61 -3.15
#